data_AF-F0IVI7-F1
#
_entry.id   AF-F0IVI7-F1
#
_cell.length_a   1.000
_cell.length_b   1.000
_cell.length_c   1.000
_cell.angle_alpha   90.00
_cell.angle_beta   90.00
_cell.angle_gamma   90.00
#
_symmetry.space_group_name_H-M   'P 1'
#
loop_
_entity.id
_entity.type
_entity.pdbx_description
1 polymer ?
#
loop_
_entity_poly.entity_id
_entity_poly.type
_entity_poly.pdbx_seq_one_letter_code
_entity_poly.pdbx_strand_id
1 'polypeptide(L)'
;MLELFEKYKANLDKLQTYGFKESDGAYRFSQKIMKGDFRLEVTIRDGELDYQVFDCDTDDAYLQVKMEQVTGEFVGQVREACQEVLLAIRQHCFDEIGFLYEQSERLRDHAAEVYQGQIEYLWEKSSRKSSTKAGVFRHQDSKKWYGAFLTTDWSKFEAERSGAIEVLNVKNDHVAELIQKKGIYPAFHMNKKYWLSLPLDDSLSDQEIFDLLAVSYQLTDKK
;
A
#
# COMPACT_ATOMS: atom_id res chain seq x y z
N MET A 1 -5.81 13.49 2.08
CA MET A 1 -4.81 13.68 3.18
C MET A 1 -4.47 12.39 3.90
N LEU A 2 -5.45 11.53 4.22
CA LEU A 2 -5.16 10.24 4.87
C LEU A 2 -4.40 9.25 3.97
N GLU A 3 -4.55 9.36 2.64
CA GLU A 3 -3.80 8.59 1.63
C GLU A 3 -2.26 8.67 1.79
N LEU A 4 -1.74 9.68 2.50
CA LEU A 4 -0.32 9.82 2.80
C LEU A 4 0.25 8.64 3.58
N PHE A 5 -0.60 7.91 4.32
CA PHE A 5 -0.22 6.84 5.23
C PHE A 5 -0.51 5.43 4.70
N GLU A 6 -1.11 5.27 3.52
CA GLU A 6 -1.49 3.95 2.97
C GLU A 6 -0.33 2.96 2.85
N LYS A 7 0.91 3.45 2.79
CA LYS A 7 2.14 2.66 2.63
C LYS A 7 3.02 2.69 3.88
N TYR A 8 2.45 3.01 5.02
CA TYR A 8 3.18 3.35 6.23
C TYR A 8 2.54 2.67 7.45
N LYS A 9 3.34 1.95 8.24
CA LYS A 9 2.87 1.33 9.50
C LYS A 9 3.32 2.21 10.63
N ALA A 10 2.40 2.50 11.55
CA ALA A 10 2.73 3.23 12.75
C ALA A 10 3.73 2.40 13.59
N ASN A 11 4.85 3.03 13.96
CA ASN A 11 5.83 2.44 14.86
C ASN A 11 5.56 2.96 16.28
N LEU A 12 5.17 2.05 17.18
CA LEU A 12 4.71 2.41 18.52
C LEU A 12 5.79 3.13 19.34
N ASP A 13 7.05 2.69 19.25
CA ASP A 13 8.17 3.32 19.96
C ASP A 13 8.42 4.74 19.46
N LYS A 14 8.35 4.93 18.13
CA LYS A 14 8.53 6.25 17.51
C LYS A 14 7.37 7.19 17.82
N LEU A 15 6.13 6.69 17.87
CA LEU A 15 4.96 7.46 18.26
C LEU A 15 5.11 8.05 19.67
N GLN A 16 5.47 7.20 20.64
CA GLN A 16 5.67 7.65 22.02
C GLN A 16 6.82 8.66 22.11
N THR A 17 7.92 8.40 21.40
CA THR A 17 9.09 9.31 21.37
C THR A 17 8.74 10.67 20.74
N TYR A 18 7.88 10.69 19.73
CA TYR A 18 7.43 11.92 19.07
C TYR A 18 6.46 12.74 19.91
N GLY A 19 5.82 12.12 20.91
CA GLY A 19 4.91 12.80 21.85
C GLY A 19 3.44 12.38 21.75
N PHE A 20 3.13 11.28 21.06
CA PHE A 20 1.80 10.67 21.15
C PHE A 20 1.58 10.12 22.56
N LYS A 21 0.35 10.30 23.07
CA LYS A 21 -0.09 9.75 24.35
C LYS A 21 -1.06 8.60 24.11
N GLU A 22 -0.79 7.46 24.73
CA GLU A 22 -1.65 6.29 24.68
C GLU A 22 -2.82 6.43 25.68
N SER A 23 -4.05 6.20 25.22
CA SER A 23 -5.27 6.16 26.03
C SER A 23 -6.30 5.25 25.36
N ASP A 24 -6.82 4.26 26.08
CA ASP A 24 -7.90 3.37 25.62
C ASP A 24 -7.65 2.68 24.27
N GLY A 25 -6.43 2.17 24.09
CA GLY A 25 -6.01 1.49 22.86
C GLY A 25 -5.86 2.43 21.64
N ALA A 26 -5.75 3.74 21.87
CA ALA A 26 -5.48 4.72 20.83
C ALA A 26 -4.31 5.64 21.21
N TYR A 27 -3.55 6.05 20.20
CA TYR A 27 -2.48 7.03 20.33
C TYR A 27 -3.00 8.38 19.88
N ARG A 28 -2.90 9.39 20.75
CA ARG A 28 -3.38 10.76 20.48
C ARG A 28 -2.24 11.76 20.49
N PHE A 29 -2.21 12.63 19.50
CA PHE A 29 -1.28 13.75 19.40
C PHE A 29 -2.06 15.04 19.14
N SER A 30 -1.60 16.15 19.71
CA SER A 30 -2.24 17.46 19.56
C SER A 30 -1.19 18.53 19.34
N GLN A 31 -1.39 19.36 18.31
CA GLN A 31 -0.49 20.45 17.97
C GLN A 31 -1.27 21.67 17.48
N LYS A 32 -0.85 22.86 17.92
CA LYS A 32 -1.38 24.12 17.39
C LYS A 32 -0.80 24.40 16.00
N ILE A 33 -1.65 24.82 15.08
CA ILE A 33 -1.30 25.21 13.71
C ILE A 33 -1.77 26.65 13.45
N MET A 34 -1.40 27.23 12.30
CA MET A 34 -1.83 28.59 11.92
C MET A 34 -1.58 29.64 13.02
N LYS A 35 -0.34 29.71 13.51
CA LYS A 35 0.08 30.63 14.61
C LYS A 35 -0.69 30.48 15.93
N GLY A 36 -1.45 29.41 16.11
CA GLY A 36 -2.22 29.16 17.33
C GLY A 36 -3.72 29.25 17.17
N ASP A 37 -4.20 29.70 16.01
CA ASP A 37 -5.63 29.90 15.73
C ASP A 37 -6.39 28.57 15.67
N PHE A 38 -5.71 27.47 15.31
CA PHE A 38 -6.29 26.15 15.24
C PHE A 38 -5.47 25.10 15.99
N ARG A 39 -6.15 24.05 16.45
CA ARG A 39 -5.56 22.84 17.05
C ARG A 39 -5.85 21.64 16.15
N LEU A 40 -4.79 21.00 15.66
CA LEU A 40 -4.87 19.70 14.99
C LEU A 40 -4.76 18.60 16.06
N GLU A 41 -5.71 17.69 16.05
CA GLU A 41 -5.69 16.47 16.86
C GLU A 41 -5.59 15.27 15.93
N VAL A 42 -4.62 14.41 16.16
CA VAL A 42 -4.38 13.19 15.39
C VAL A 42 -4.60 11.99 16.30
N THR A 43 -5.40 11.04 15.86
CA THR A 43 -5.70 9.79 16.57
C THR A 43 -5.29 8.61 15.72
N ILE A 44 -4.57 7.66 16.30
CA ILE A 44 -4.25 6.39 15.66
C ILE A 44 -4.86 5.27 16.49
N ARG A 45 -5.74 4.46 15.89
CA ARG A 45 -6.38 3.30 16.51
C ARG A 45 -6.29 2.13 15.55
N ASP A 46 -5.84 0.98 16.03
CA ASP A 46 -5.68 -0.24 15.24
C ASP A 46 -4.87 -0.05 13.94
N GLY A 47 -3.92 0.90 13.95
CA GLY A 47 -3.09 1.27 12.79
C GLY A 47 -3.74 2.27 11.83
N GLU A 48 -5.04 2.56 11.98
CA GLU A 48 -5.73 3.60 11.20
C GLU A 48 -5.52 4.97 11.83
N LEU A 49 -5.10 5.94 11.00
CA LEU A 49 -4.93 7.33 11.40
C LEU A 49 -6.18 8.13 10.99
N ASP A 50 -6.74 8.87 11.95
CA ASP A 50 -7.71 9.94 11.71
C ASP A 50 -7.19 11.26 12.31
N TYR A 51 -7.75 12.38 11.87
CA TYR A 51 -7.45 13.69 12.43
C TYR A 51 -8.69 14.58 12.54
N GLN A 52 -8.68 15.53 13.45
CA GLN A 52 -9.69 16.56 13.63
C GLN A 52 -9.00 17.92 13.80
N VAL A 53 -9.67 18.99 13.37
CA VAL A 53 -9.18 20.36 13.51
C VAL A 53 -10.21 21.14 14.32
N PHE A 54 -9.75 21.89 15.31
CA PHE A 54 -10.57 22.73 16.17
C PHE A 54 -10.12 24.18 16.07
N ASP A 55 -11.08 25.10 16.05
CA ASP A 55 -10.83 26.53 16.22
C ASP A 55 -10.49 26.79 17.70
N CYS A 56 -9.35 27.43 17.99
CA CYS A 56 -8.91 27.64 19.37
C CYS A 56 -9.69 28.74 20.10
N ASP A 57 -10.37 29.64 19.38
CA ASP A 57 -11.15 30.73 19.97
C ASP A 57 -12.53 30.25 20.40
N THR A 58 -13.16 29.37 19.60
CA THR A 58 -14.51 28.86 19.91
C THR A 58 -14.53 27.44 20.47
N ASP A 59 -13.42 26.69 20.35
CA ASP A 59 -13.32 25.25 20.63
C ASP A 59 -14.26 24.39 19.76
N ASP A 60 -14.74 24.94 18.64
CA ASP A 60 -15.59 24.23 17.68
C ASP A 60 -14.77 23.43 16.66
N ALA A 61 -15.34 22.30 16.23
CA ALA A 61 -14.75 21.48 15.17
C ALA A 61 -14.82 22.20 13.81
N TYR A 62 -13.65 22.41 13.21
CA TYR A 62 -13.49 23.01 11.88
C TYR A 62 -13.65 21.94 10.78
N LEU A 63 -14.89 21.53 10.52
CA LEU A 63 -15.21 20.41 9.62
C LEU A 63 -14.88 20.67 8.14
N GLN A 64 -14.78 21.94 7.71
CA GLN A 64 -14.56 22.27 6.30
C GLN A 64 -13.24 21.69 5.75
N VAL A 65 -12.26 21.43 6.63
CA VAL A 65 -10.97 20.84 6.24
C VAL A 65 -11.14 19.46 5.57
N LYS A 66 -12.13 18.67 5.99
CA LYS A 66 -12.44 17.34 5.45
C LYS A 66 -13.39 17.35 4.25
N MET A 67 -14.00 18.50 3.93
CA MET A 67 -15.01 18.63 2.88
C MET A 67 -14.37 19.03 1.53
N GLU A 68 -14.10 18.08 0.65
CA GLU A 68 -13.41 18.32 -0.63
C GLU A 68 -14.10 19.38 -1.52
N GLN A 69 -15.42 19.49 -1.44
CA GLN A 69 -16.21 20.49 -2.18
C GLN A 69 -15.98 21.95 -1.74
N VAL A 70 -15.39 22.17 -0.56
CA VAL A 70 -15.08 23.52 -0.07
C VAL A 70 -13.72 23.94 -0.61
N THR A 71 -13.73 24.92 -1.52
CA THR A 71 -12.53 25.46 -2.18
C THR A 71 -12.43 26.96 -1.92
N GLY A 72 -11.85 27.34 -0.78
CA GLY A 72 -11.56 28.73 -0.42
C GLY A 72 -10.09 28.89 0.00
N GLU A 73 -9.52 30.07 -0.18
CA GLU A 73 -8.10 30.33 0.14
C GLU A 73 -7.78 30.00 1.60
N PHE A 74 -8.64 30.43 2.52
CA PHE A 74 -8.48 30.18 3.96
C PHE A 74 -8.52 28.68 4.30
N VAL A 75 -9.51 27.93 3.78
CA VAL A 75 -9.57 26.47 4.01
C VAL A 75 -8.35 25.77 3.40
N GLY A 76 -7.83 26.29 2.29
CA GLY A 76 -6.61 25.82 1.65
C GLY A 76 -5.40 25.95 2.56
N GLN A 77 -5.22 27.13 3.18
CA GLN A 77 -4.14 27.37 4.15
C GLN A 77 -4.23 26.45 5.37
N VAL A 78 -5.43 26.24 5.91
CA VAL A 78 -5.65 25.29 7.03
C VAL A 78 -5.30 23.87 6.61
N ARG A 79 -5.69 23.43 5.40
CA ARG A 79 -5.34 22.11 4.86
C ARG A 79 -3.83 21.94 4.67
N GLU A 80 -3.15 22.95 4.14
CA GLU A 80 -1.70 22.95 3.96
C GLU A 80 -0.98 22.81 5.31
N ALA A 81 -1.39 23.59 6.31
CA ALA A 81 -0.86 23.49 7.66
C ALA A 81 -1.11 22.12 8.31
N CYS A 82 -2.28 21.52 8.08
CA CYS A 82 -2.55 20.14 8.52
C CYS A 82 -1.62 19.13 7.82
N GLN A 83 -1.45 19.28 6.51
CA GLN A 83 -0.64 18.40 5.70
C GLN A 83 0.83 18.42 6.12
N GLU A 84 1.39 19.59 6.46
CA GLU A 84 2.76 19.70 6.98
C GLU A 84 2.96 18.87 8.26
N VAL A 85 2.04 18.99 9.21
CA VAL A 85 2.10 18.23 10.47
C VAL A 85 1.94 16.73 10.22
N LEU A 86 0.98 16.33 9.37
CA LEU A 86 0.77 14.92 9.01
C LEU A 86 2.00 14.33 8.31
N LEU A 87 2.66 15.07 7.41
CA LEU A 87 3.88 14.63 6.76
C LEU A 87 5.04 14.46 7.75
N ALA A 88 5.19 15.37 8.72
CA ALA A 88 6.18 15.24 9.78
C ALA A 88 5.91 14.01 10.66
N ILE A 89 4.66 13.81 11.09
CA ILE A 89 4.25 12.61 11.83
C ILE A 89 4.59 11.34 11.05
N ARG A 90 4.25 11.29 9.77
CA ARG A 90 4.58 10.14 8.91
C ARG A 90 6.09 9.89 8.87
N GLN A 91 6.89 10.93 8.63
CA GLN A 91 8.34 10.82 8.52
C GLN A 91 9.00 10.33 9.82
N HIS A 92 8.48 10.75 10.98
CA HIS A 92 9.10 10.48 12.27
C HIS A 92 8.50 9.28 13.00
N CYS A 93 7.23 8.97 12.78
CA CYS A 93 6.49 7.97 13.56
C CYS A 93 6.09 6.74 12.76
N PHE A 94 6.15 6.80 11.42
CA PHE A 94 5.75 5.69 10.58
C PHE A 94 6.95 5.13 9.82
N ASP A 95 6.99 3.82 9.70
CA ASP A 95 7.90 3.12 8.83
C ASP A 95 7.22 2.90 7.48
N GLU A 96 7.91 3.16 6.37
CA GLU A 96 7.42 2.76 5.04
C GLU A 96 7.29 1.24 5.05
N ILE A 97 6.06 0.75 4.94
CA ILE A 97 5.83 -0.68 4.84
C ILE A 97 6.25 -1.07 3.42
N GLY A 98 7.23 -1.97 3.34
CA GLY A 98 7.68 -2.50 2.06
C GLY A 98 6.52 -3.10 1.26
N PHE A 99 5.59 -3.76 1.95
CA PHE A 99 4.41 -4.38 1.35
C PHE A 99 3.13 -4.14 2.15
N LEU A 100 1.98 -4.03 1.48
CA LEU A 100 0.65 -3.88 2.09
C LEU A 100 0.19 -5.15 2.82
N TYR A 101 0.64 -6.33 2.38
CA TYR A 101 0.23 -7.63 2.94
C TYR A 101 1.43 -8.42 3.45
N GLU A 102 1.30 -9.10 4.59
CA GLU A 102 2.36 -9.97 5.14
C GLU A 102 2.71 -11.11 4.17
N GLN A 103 1.74 -11.59 3.38
CA GLN A 103 1.96 -12.61 2.36
C GLN A 103 2.96 -12.16 1.28
N SER A 104 3.04 -10.87 0.99
CA SER A 104 4.04 -10.31 0.07
C SER A 104 5.46 -10.36 0.64
N GLU A 105 5.63 -10.16 1.96
CA GLU A 105 6.92 -10.37 2.63
C GLU A 105 7.36 -11.82 2.56
N ARG A 106 6.44 -12.75 2.88
CA ARG A 106 6.71 -14.19 2.81
C ARG A 106 7.05 -14.64 1.38
N LEU A 107 6.35 -14.10 0.38
CA LEU A 107 6.66 -14.32 -1.04
C LEU A 107 8.07 -13.81 -1.42
N ARG A 108 8.43 -12.59 -0.99
CA ARG A 108 9.77 -12.03 -1.23
C ARG A 108 10.83 -12.95 -0.63
N ASP A 109 10.65 -13.37 0.61
CA ASP A 109 11.64 -14.18 1.33
C ASP A 109 11.78 -15.57 0.70
N HIS A 110 10.66 -16.22 0.34
CA HIS A 110 10.68 -17.46 -0.42
C HIS A 110 11.41 -17.32 -1.76
N ALA A 111 11.13 -16.25 -2.51
CA ALA A 111 11.77 -16.03 -3.80
C ALA A 111 13.28 -15.79 -3.69
N ALA A 112 13.72 -15.12 -2.63
CA ALA A 112 15.13 -14.92 -2.31
C ALA A 112 15.81 -16.23 -1.92
N GLU A 113 15.15 -17.07 -1.12
CA GLU A 113 15.70 -18.35 -0.66
C GLU A 113 15.80 -19.38 -1.80
N VAL A 114 14.72 -19.55 -2.59
CA VAL A 114 14.62 -20.63 -3.59
C VAL A 114 15.24 -20.26 -4.93
N TYR A 115 15.06 -19.02 -5.38
CA TYR A 115 15.48 -18.58 -6.72
C TYR A 115 16.66 -17.60 -6.69
N GLN A 116 17.16 -17.22 -5.50
CA GLN A 116 18.08 -16.08 -5.35
C GLN A 116 17.55 -14.83 -6.05
N GLY A 117 16.22 -14.71 -6.08
CA GLY A 117 15.50 -13.65 -6.77
C GLY A 117 15.19 -12.50 -5.83
N GLN A 118 15.20 -11.29 -6.38
CA GLN A 118 14.76 -10.10 -5.67
C GLN A 118 13.72 -9.39 -6.52
N ILE A 119 12.81 -8.64 -5.86
CA ILE A 119 11.89 -7.78 -6.58
C ILE A 119 12.68 -6.59 -7.11
N GLU A 120 12.69 -6.43 -8.43
CA GLU A 120 13.33 -5.32 -9.10
C GLU A 120 12.29 -4.31 -9.59
N TYR A 121 12.33 -3.10 -9.05
CA TYR A 121 11.42 -2.02 -9.42
C TYR A 121 11.95 -1.23 -10.62
N LEU A 122 11.68 -1.75 -11.83
CA LEU A 122 12.22 -1.19 -13.07
C LEU A 122 11.65 0.20 -13.44
N TRP A 123 10.55 0.63 -12.81
CA TRP A 123 9.80 1.83 -13.22
C TRP A 123 9.62 2.90 -12.13
N GLU A 124 10.26 2.78 -10.97
CA GLU A 124 10.10 3.76 -9.86
C GLU A 124 10.50 5.19 -10.25
N LYS A 125 11.39 5.38 -11.23
CA LYS A 125 11.86 6.70 -11.65
C LYS A 125 10.98 7.39 -12.71
N SER A 126 10.05 6.68 -13.36
CA SER A 126 9.36 7.19 -14.56
C SER A 126 7.96 7.72 -14.32
N SER A 127 7.40 7.60 -13.12
CA SER A 127 5.99 7.92 -12.91
C SER A 127 5.73 8.53 -11.52
N ARG A 128 5.58 9.85 -11.48
CA ARG A 128 4.95 10.57 -10.35
C ARG A 128 3.41 10.49 -10.38
N LYS A 129 2.81 9.74 -11.33
CA LYS A 129 1.36 9.76 -11.62
C LYS A 129 0.68 8.38 -11.73
N SER A 130 1.42 7.28 -11.70
CA SER A 130 0.85 5.93 -11.68
C SER A 130 0.58 5.54 -10.24
N SER A 131 -0.70 5.30 -9.93
CA SER A 131 -1.12 4.62 -8.69
C SER A 131 -0.61 3.18 -8.63
N THR A 132 -0.21 2.59 -9.77
CA THR A 132 0.38 1.25 -9.85
C THR A 132 1.89 1.30 -9.58
N LYS A 133 2.32 0.77 -8.43
CA LYS A 133 3.73 0.38 -8.20
C LYS A 133 3.94 -1.01 -8.82
N ALA A 134 5.04 -1.19 -9.54
CA ALA A 134 5.34 -2.42 -10.25
C ALA A 134 6.80 -2.83 -10.06
N GLY A 135 7.01 -4.07 -9.68
CA GLY A 135 8.31 -4.74 -9.60
C GLY A 135 8.27 -6.07 -10.33
N VAL A 136 9.42 -6.63 -10.64
CA VAL A 136 9.51 -7.93 -11.33
C VAL A 136 10.50 -8.85 -10.65
N PHE A 137 10.18 -10.14 -10.69
CA PHE A 137 11.12 -11.21 -10.46
C PHE A 137 11.60 -11.73 -11.82
N ARG A 138 12.92 -11.81 -12.00
CA ARG A 138 13.52 -12.22 -13.27
C ARG A 138 14.73 -13.12 -13.09
N HIS A 139 14.93 -14.00 -14.06
CA HIS A 139 16.11 -14.86 -14.13
C HIS A 139 17.38 -14.01 -14.20
N GLN A 140 18.40 -14.37 -13.39
CA GLN A 140 19.63 -13.59 -13.32
C GLN A 140 20.36 -13.54 -14.67
N ASP A 141 20.37 -14.65 -15.41
CA ASP A 141 21.08 -14.77 -16.70
C ASP A 141 20.28 -14.17 -17.86
N SER A 142 19.04 -14.64 -18.06
CA SER A 142 18.25 -14.30 -19.25
C SER A 142 17.49 -12.99 -19.13
N LYS A 143 17.34 -12.47 -17.91
CA LYS A 143 16.47 -11.33 -17.54
C LYS A 143 15.00 -11.53 -17.91
N LYS A 144 14.59 -12.73 -18.33
CA LYS A 144 13.18 -13.09 -18.55
C LYS A 144 12.44 -13.05 -17.22
N TRP A 145 11.25 -12.47 -17.21
CA TRP A 145 10.44 -12.36 -16.00
C TRP A 145 9.73 -13.68 -15.72
N TYR A 146 9.78 -14.12 -14.47
CA TYR A 146 9.00 -15.24 -13.98
C TYR A 146 7.94 -14.81 -12.95
N GLY A 147 7.98 -13.57 -12.49
CA GLY A 147 6.91 -12.97 -11.69
C GLY A 147 6.85 -11.47 -11.93
N ALA A 148 5.66 -10.88 -11.87
CA ALA A 148 5.51 -9.44 -11.81
C ALA A 148 4.66 -9.07 -10.59
N PHE A 149 5.25 -8.30 -9.69
CA PHE A 149 4.62 -7.82 -8.48
C PHE A 149 3.99 -6.45 -8.74
N LEU A 150 2.71 -6.28 -8.41
CA LEU A 150 1.95 -5.08 -8.72
C LEU A 150 1.11 -4.66 -7.52
N THR A 151 1.06 -3.36 -7.23
CA THR A 151 0.03 -2.79 -6.37
C THR A 151 -1.04 -2.15 -7.25
N THR A 152 -2.31 -2.50 -7.08
CA THR A 152 -3.43 -1.92 -7.82
C THR A 152 -4.69 -1.85 -6.94
N ASP A 153 -5.84 -1.54 -7.51
CA ASP A 153 -7.12 -1.49 -6.79
C ASP A 153 -7.95 -2.77 -7.04
N TRP A 154 -8.65 -3.24 -6.01
CA TRP A 154 -9.51 -4.43 -6.09
C TRP A 154 -10.56 -4.37 -7.20
N SER A 155 -11.01 -3.18 -7.61
CA SER A 155 -11.98 -2.98 -8.69
C SER A 155 -11.52 -3.52 -10.05
N LYS A 156 -10.21 -3.83 -10.20
CA LYS A 156 -9.65 -4.48 -11.40
C LYS A 156 -9.96 -5.96 -11.49
N PHE A 157 -10.30 -6.59 -10.36
CA PHE A 157 -10.58 -8.02 -10.26
C PHE A 157 -12.06 -8.28 -9.92
N GLU A 158 -12.64 -7.48 -9.05
CA GLU A 158 -14.02 -7.63 -8.58
C GLU A 158 -14.74 -6.27 -8.58
N ALA A 159 -15.83 -6.15 -9.34
CA ALA A 159 -16.51 -4.88 -9.56
C ALA A 159 -17.09 -4.24 -8.29
N GLU A 160 -17.38 -5.04 -7.26
CA GLU A 160 -17.97 -4.60 -6.00
C GLU A 160 -16.93 -4.34 -4.89
N ARG A 161 -15.64 -4.59 -5.15
CA ARG A 161 -14.57 -4.44 -4.17
C ARG A 161 -13.68 -3.26 -4.57
N SER A 162 -13.24 -2.47 -3.58
CA SER A 162 -12.33 -1.34 -3.76
C SER A 162 -11.24 -1.39 -2.69
N GLY A 163 -10.18 -0.61 -2.90
CA GLY A 163 -9.03 -0.54 -2.01
C GLY A 163 -7.80 -1.22 -2.60
N ALA A 164 -6.64 -0.85 -2.07
CA ALA A 164 -5.36 -1.31 -2.58
C ALA A 164 -5.13 -2.81 -2.34
N ILE A 165 -4.58 -3.47 -3.36
CA ILE A 165 -4.20 -4.88 -3.36
C ILE A 165 -2.83 -5.07 -3.99
N GLU A 166 -2.03 -5.94 -3.38
CA GLU A 166 -0.79 -6.45 -3.97
C GLU A 166 -1.06 -7.76 -4.68
N VAL A 167 -0.51 -7.89 -5.87
CA VAL A 167 -0.79 -8.98 -6.80
C VAL A 167 0.51 -9.49 -7.38
N LEU A 168 0.64 -10.80 -7.40
CA LEU A 168 1.68 -11.48 -8.15
C LEU A 168 1.11 -12.00 -9.46
N ASN A 169 1.66 -11.53 -10.57
CA ASN A 169 1.44 -12.15 -11.86
C ASN A 169 2.45 -13.25 -12.12
N VAL A 170 1.98 -14.43 -12.53
CA VAL A 170 2.81 -15.59 -12.87
C VAL A 170 2.41 -16.18 -14.21
N LYS A 171 3.37 -16.77 -14.92
CA LYS A 171 3.14 -17.45 -16.19
C LYS A 171 2.64 -18.88 -15.95
N ASN A 172 1.66 -19.31 -16.72
CA ASN A 172 1.12 -20.67 -16.67
C ASN A 172 0.60 -21.09 -18.05
N ASP A 173 0.59 -22.39 -18.33
CA ASP A 173 0.06 -23.00 -19.56
C ASP A 173 -1.38 -23.51 -19.42
N HIS A 174 -1.89 -23.64 -18.20
CA HIS A 174 -3.26 -24.07 -17.87
C HIS A 174 -4.16 -22.92 -17.38
N VAL A 175 -3.98 -21.72 -17.92
CA VAL A 175 -4.67 -20.49 -17.46
C VAL A 175 -6.19 -20.65 -17.41
N ALA A 176 -6.81 -21.22 -18.45
CA ALA A 176 -8.27 -21.31 -18.55
C ALA A 176 -8.91 -22.18 -17.45
N GLU A 177 -8.19 -23.19 -16.97
CA GLU A 177 -8.62 -24.08 -15.89
C GLU A 177 -8.42 -23.41 -14.52
N LEU A 178 -7.26 -22.78 -14.33
CA LEU A 178 -6.88 -22.18 -13.04
C LEU A 178 -7.76 -20.98 -12.67
N ILE A 179 -8.18 -20.16 -13.63
CA ILE A 179 -9.08 -19.01 -13.35
C ILE A 179 -10.50 -19.42 -12.91
N GLN A 180 -10.86 -20.71 -12.98
CA GLN A 180 -12.13 -21.19 -12.42
C GLN A 180 -12.07 -21.29 -10.88
N LYS A 181 -10.86 -21.29 -10.31
CA LYS A 181 -10.65 -21.32 -8.88
C LYS A 181 -10.73 -19.91 -8.30
N LYS A 182 -11.50 -19.74 -7.22
CA LYS A 182 -11.55 -18.48 -6.47
C LYS A 182 -10.15 -18.10 -5.98
N GLY A 183 -9.81 -16.82 -6.07
CA GLY A 183 -8.48 -16.29 -5.73
C GLY A 183 -7.49 -16.29 -6.91
N ILE A 184 -7.85 -16.83 -8.08
CA ILE A 184 -7.03 -16.76 -9.29
C ILE A 184 -7.79 -15.98 -10.37
N TYR A 185 -7.17 -14.92 -10.91
CA TYR A 185 -7.80 -14.04 -11.87
C TYR A 185 -7.07 -14.02 -13.21
N PRO A 186 -7.75 -13.65 -14.31
CA PRO A 186 -7.08 -13.32 -15.57
C PRO A 186 -6.03 -12.23 -15.35
N ALA A 187 -4.88 -12.35 -16.00
CA ALA A 187 -3.79 -11.40 -15.78
C ALA A 187 -4.18 -9.92 -15.97
N PHE A 188 -3.77 -9.10 -15.01
CA PHE A 188 -3.76 -7.65 -15.07
C PHE A 188 -2.43 -7.16 -15.67
N HIS A 189 -2.47 -6.28 -16.68
CA HIS A 189 -1.31 -5.77 -17.45
C HIS A 189 -0.46 -6.79 -18.24
N MET A 190 -0.64 -8.11 -18.05
CA MET A 190 0.07 -9.16 -18.78
C MET A 190 -0.84 -9.90 -19.77
N ASN A 191 -0.25 -10.75 -20.62
CA ASN A 191 -0.99 -11.52 -21.61
C ASN A 191 -1.87 -12.60 -20.92
N LYS A 192 -3.19 -12.36 -20.89
CA LYS A 192 -4.21 -13.23 -20.27
C LYS A 192 -4.26 -14.67 -20.78
N LYS A 193 -3.61 -14.99 -21.90
CA LYS A 193 -3.51 -16.37 -22.39
C LYS A 193 -2.45 -17.18 -21.64
N TYR A 194 -1.43 -16.53 -21.12
CA TYR A 194 -0.25 -17.19 -20.57
C TYR A 194 0.10 -16.74 -19.15
N TRP A 195 -0.65 -15.79 -18.59
CA TRP A 195 -0.39 -15.23 -17.28
C TRP A 195 -1.67 -15.20 -16.45
N LEU A 196 -1.48 -15.35 -15.13
CA LEU A 196 -2.49 -15.26 -14.09
C LEU A 196 -2.16 -14.10 -13.15
N SER A 197 -3.16 -13.57 -12.47
CA SER A 197 -3.02 -12.63 -11.35
C SER A 197 -3.45 -13.31 -10.05
N LEU A 198 -2.57 -13.29 -9.05
CA LEU A 198 -2.77 -13.87 -7.72
C LEU A 198 -2.73 -12.75 -6.67
N PRO A 199 -3.87 -12.38 -6.06
CA PRO A 199 -3.88 -11.45 -4.95
C PRO A 199 -3.11 -12.03 -3.76
N LEU A 200 -2.36 -11.18 -3.07
CA LEU A 200 -1.54 -11.55 -1.92
C LEU A 200 -2.29 -11.25 -0.61
N ASP A 201 -3.58 -11.57 -0.55
CA ASP A 201 -4.50 -11.28 0.58
C ASP A 201 -4.85 -12.50 1.43
N ASP A 202 -4.01 -13.54 1.40
CA ASP A 202 -4.23 -14.83 2.08
C ASP A 202 -5.46 -15.61 1.60
N SER A 203 -6.12 -15.19 0.51
CA SER A 203 -7.21 -15.97 -0.12
C SER A 203 -6.72 -17.25 -0.80
N LEU A 204 -5.46 -17.27 -1.22
CA LEU A 204 -4.69 -18.47 -1.57
C LEU A 204 -3.62 -18.70 -0.51
N SER A 205 -3.35 -19.96 -0.19
CA SER A 205 -2.25 -20.29 0.73
C SER A 205 -0.90 -20.00 0.09
N ASP A 206 0.09 -19.73 0.94
CA ASP A 206 1.48 -19.49 0.50
C ASP A 206 1.99 -20.60 -0.41
N GLN A 207 1.72 -21.87 -0.07
CA GLN A 207 2.17 -23.02 -0.86
C GLN A 207 1.58 -23.00 -2.27
N GLU A 208 0.31 -22.65 -2.44
CA GLU A 208 -0.32 -22.57 -3.75
C GLU A 208 0.31 -21.47 -4.61
N ILE A 209 0.63 -20.33 -4.01
CA ILE A 209 1.31 -19.23 -4.69
C ILE A 209 2.73 -19.64 -5.09
N PHE A 210 3.46 -20.31 -4.19
CA PHE A 210 4.83 -20.77 -4.43
C PHE A 210 4.89 -21.83 -5.53
N ASP A 211 3.95 -22.77 -5.56
CA ASP A 211 3.85 -23.78 -6.61
C ASP A 211 3.58 -23.14 -7.98
N LEU A 212 2.66 -22.16 -8.05
CA LEU A 212 2.38 -21.43 -9.29
C LEU A 212 3.57 -20.58 -9.74
N LEU A 213 4.32 -19.99 -8.80
CA LEU A 213 5.55 -19.26 -9.09
C LEU A 213 6.64 -20.21 -9.62
N ALA A 214 6.79 -21.40 -9.04
CA ALA A 214 7.74 -22.41 -9.49
C ALA A 214 7.46 -22.85 -10.94
N VAL A 215 6.20 -23.08 -11.29
CA VAL A 215 5.78 -23.38 -12.68
C VAL A 215 6.17 -22.23 -13.60
N SER A 216 5.88 -20.99 -13.22
CA SER A 216 6.24 -19.81 -14.01
C SER A 216 7.75 -19.68 -14.21
N TYR A 217 8.54 -19.94 -13.16
CA TYR A 217 10.00 -19.98 -13.22
C TYR A 217 10.48 -20.97 -14.28
N GLN A 218 9.98 -22.21 -14.26
CA GLN A 218 10.32 -23.24 -15.24
C GLN A 218 9.89 -22.88 -16.68
N LEU A 219 8.69 -22.32 -16.85
CA LEU A 219 8.16 -21.90 -18.16
C LEU A 219 8.90 -20.71 -18.79
N THR A 220 9.72 -20.02 -18.01
CA THR A 220 10.46 -18.82 -18.43
C THR A 220 11.97 -19.02 -18.43
N ASP A 221 12.45 -20.11 -17.81
CA ASP A 221 13.85 -20.55 -17.85
C ASP A 221 14.24 -21.17 -19.21
N LYS A 222 13.27 -21.76 -19.93
CA LYS A 222 13.51 -22.32 -21.27
C LYS A 222 14.08 -21.25 -22.21
N LYS A 223 15.26 -21.53 -22.78
CA LYS A 223 15.96 -20.65 -23.73
C LYS A 223 15.12 -20.38 -24.97
#